data_AF-A0A839SED6-F1
#
_entry.id   AF-A0A839SED6-F1
#
_cell.length_a   1.000
_cell.length_b   1.000
_cell.length_c   1.000
_cell.angle_alpha   90.00
_cell.angle_beta   90.00
_cell.angle_gamma   90.00
#
_symmetry.space_group_name_H-M   'P 1'
#
loop_
_entity.id
_entity.type
_entity.pdbx_description
1 polymer ?
#
loop_
_entity_poly.entity_id
_entity_poly.type
_entity_poly.pdbx_seq_one_letter_code
_entity_poly.pdbx_strand_id
1 'polypeptide(L)'
;MAENESIAEERFYQLIKTFKKAKERYGFNHIRFPLNHHDQQVTLKRNFYEVVSNFSNQTYKNLIVDLCKSPFIDDLEDDELNMFYSSKYEIIDEDVPTKASPLGLPVAFIKSSPAVSLNSHPFWRKKKISILKSSENEIENAILIVYNICLETDVDAKELSEWADNFLPSELTTEEEIKKYLNYTKYSIVFSPEFLVQFFEWKTNDTDKYKYLLQLLKDVEVHPFTGGMGQTENLKYRGKEASKRVTQADRLSYTLDNNLVTFLACKGHYKFH
;
A
#
# COMPACT_ATOMS: atom_id res chain seq x y z
N MET A 1 12.12 -9.71 20.36
CA MET A 1 13.56 -9.94 20.18
C MET A 1 13.83 -11.45 20.05
N ALA A 2 14.97 -11.85 19.51
CA ALA A 2 15.42 -13.24 19.54
C ALA A 2 16.20 -13.52 20.84
N GLU A 3 16.15 -14.77 21.30
CA GLU A 3 16.84 -15.20 22.52
C GLU A 3 18.36 -15.23 22.34
N ASN A 4 18.81 -15.54 21.12
CA ASN A 4 20.20 -15.58 20.73
C ASN A 4 20.35 -15.30 19.22
N GLU A 5 21.60 -15.18 18.76
CA GLU A 5 21.94 -14.85 17.37
C GLU A 5 21.57 -15.94 16.37
N SER A 6 21.67 -17.22 16.76
CA SER A 6 21.30 -18.32 15.87
C SER A 6 19.81 -18.28 15.52
N ILE A 7 18.95 -18.02 16.53
CA ILE A 7 17.50 -17.84 16.31
C ILE A 7 17.23 -16.56 15.51
N ALA A 8 18.00 -15.49 15.74
CA ALA A 8 17.86 -14.26 14.95
C ALA A 8 18.18 -14.52 13.48
N GLU A 9 19.31 -15.18 13.20
CA GLU A 9 19.77 -15.55 11.86
C GLU A 9 18.75 -16.44 11.16
N GLU A 10 18.19 -17.45 11.84
CA GLU A 10 17.11 -18.30 11.29
C GLU A 10 15.87 -17.48 10.89
N ARG A 11 15.45 -16.53 11.73
CA ARG A 11 14.32 -15.64 11.43
C ARG A 11 14.59 -14.74 10.22
N PHE A 12 15.82 -14.25 10.06
CA PHE A 12 16.21 -13.50 8.87
C PHE A 12 16.28 -14.38 7.62
N TYR A 13 16.74 -15.62 7.73
CA TYR A 13 16.69 -16.58 6.62
C TYR A 13 15.25 -16.88 6.19
N GLN A 14 14.34 -17.02 7.16
CA GLN A 14 12.92 -17.13 6.85
C GLN A 14 12.42 -15.88 6.12
N LEU A 15 12.74 -14.66 6.62
CA LEU A 15 12.36 -13.41 5.96
C LEU A 15 12.85 -13.34 4.50
N ILE A 16 14.10 -13.73 4.22
CA ILE A 16 14.65 -13.74 2.87
C ILE A 16 13.90 -14.73 1.98
N LYS A 17 13.60 -15.94 2.47
CA LYS A 17 12.82 -16.94 1.71
C LYS A 17 11.41 -16.44 1.42
N THR A 18 10.75 -15.87 2.42
CA THR A 18 9.43 -15.25 2.29
C THR A 18 9.45 -14.13 1.25
N PHE A 19 10.44 -13.24 1.31
CA PHE A 19 10.58 -12.15 0.35
C PHE A 19 10.87 -12.67 -1.07
N LYS A 20 11.73 -13.67 -1.22
CA LYS A 20 12.01 -14.29 -2.52
C LYS A 20 10.75 -14.83 -3.17
N LYS A 21 9.91 -15.54 -2.40
CA LYS A 21 8.62 -16.03 -2.91
C LYS A 21 7.66 -14.89 -3.24
N ALA A 22 7.60 -13.86 -2.40
CA ALA A 22 6.77 -12.68 -2.66
C ALA A 22 7.22 -11.93 -3.92
N LYS A 23 8.54 -11.86 -4.19
CA LYS A 23 9.11 -11.37 -5.45
C LYS A 23 8.66 -12.19 -6.65
N GLU A 24 8.78 -13.52 -6.57
CA GLU A 24 8.40 -14.43 -7.65
C GLU A 24 6.90 -14.37 -7.96
N ARG A 25 6.04 -14.25 -6.93
CA ARG A 25 4.59 -14.25 -7.09
C ARG A 25 4.00 -12.87 -7.45
N TYR A 26 4.52 -11.81 -6.84
CA TYR A 26 3.91 -10.47 -6.87
C TYR A 26 4.85 -9.37 -7.39
N GLY A 27 6.08 -9.70 -7.77
CA GLY A 27 7.03 -8.76 -8.38
C GLY A 27 7.69 -7.78 -7.40
N PHE A 28 7.62 -8.01 -6.09
CA PHE A 28 8.30 -7.16 -5.11
C PHE A 28 9.83 -7.18 -5.27
N ASN A 29 10.46 -6.01 -5.29
CA ASN A 29 11.90 -5.90 -5.58
C ASN A 29 12.76 -5.37 -4.41
N HIS A 30 12.16 -4.80 -3.38
CA HIS A 30 12.86 -4.31 -2.17
C HIS A 30 11.94 -4.33 -0.95
N ILE A 31 12.52 -4.20 0.25
CA ILE A 31 11.82 -3.95 1.51
C ILE A 31 12.22 -2.56 2.01
N ARG A 32 11.25 -1.76 2.47
CA ARG A 32 11.52 -0.44 3.06
C ARG A 32 11.83 -0.59 4.55
N PHE A 33 12.91 0.03 5.02
CA PHE A 33 13.34 -0.03 6.42
C PHE A 33 13.54 1.36 7.05
N PRO A 34 13.11 1.57 8.31
CA PRO A 34 13.35 2.82 9.04
C PRO A 34 14.81 3.28 8.91
N LEU A 35 15.06 4.59 8.81
CA LEU A 35 16.42 5.13 8.67
C LEU A 35 17.39 4.58 9.72
N ASN A 36 16.91 4.43 10.96
CA ASN A 36 17.67 3.92 12.11
C ASN A 36 17.56 2.39 12.30
N HIS A 37 17.20 1.62 11.27
CA HIS A 37 17.05 0.17 11.39
C HIS A 37 18.34 -0.52 11.88
N HIS A 38 19.51 0.04 11.57
CA HIS A 38 20.81 -0.45 12.04
C HIS A 38 20.92 -0.49 13.57
N ASP A 39 20.30 0.46 14.27
CA ASP A 39 20.35 0.57 15.74
C ASP A 39 19.28 -0.27 16.45
N GLN A 40 18.33 -0.84 15.72
CA GLN A 40 17.24 -1.59 16.32
C GLN A 40 17.74 -2.86 17.00
N GLN A 41 17.36 -3.05 18.27
CA GLN A 41 17.72 -4.24 19.04
C GLN A 41 17.04 -5.49 18.46
N VAL A 42 17.85 -6.45 18.02
CA VAL A 42 17.38 -7.74 17.50
C VAL A 42 17.40 -8.80 18.59
N THR A 43 18.44 -8.78 19.42
CA THR A 43 18.56 -9.57 20.64
C THR A 43 18.64 -8.64 21.85
N LEU A 44 18.68 -9.18 23.07
CA LEU A 44 18.90 -8.37 24.27
C LEU A 44 20.27 -7.68 24.32
N LYS A 45 21.24 -8.12 23.52
CA LYS A 45 22.64 -7.68 23.60
C LYS A 45 23.16 -7.02 22.33
N ARG A 46 22.49 -7.20 21.20
CA ARG A 46 23.00 -6.82 19.88
C ARG A 46 21.91 -6.21 19.01
N ASN A 47 22.29 -5.15 18.32
CA ASN A 47 21.46 -4.48 17.32
C ASN A 47 21.46 -5.21 15.97
N PHE A 48 20.67 -4.71 15.03
CA PHE A 48 20.54 -5.25 13.69
C PHE A 48 21.88 -5.33 12.96
N TYR A 49 22.67 -4.24 12.99
CA TYR A 49 23.96 -4.20 12.31
C TYR A 49 24.92 -5.28 12.83
N GLU A 50 25.04 -5.41 14.15
CA GLU A 50 25.91 -6.39 14.80
C GLU A 50 25.49 -7.82 14.50
N VAL A 51 24.17 -8.10 14.50
CA VAL A 51 23.64 -9.44 14.20
C VAL A 51 23.89 -9.81 12.73
N VAL A 52 23.49 -8.94 11.79
CA VAL A 52 23.64 -9.20 10.34
C VAL A 52 25.12 -9.28 9.94
N SER A 53 25.98 -8.46 10.56
CA SER A 53 27.42 -8.48 10.30
C SER A 53 28.08 -9.81 10.65
N ASN A 54 27.52 -10.55 11.61
CA ASN A 54 28.02 -11.82 12.12
C ASN A 54 27.33 -13.06 11.51
N PHE A 55 26.49 -12.89 10.49
CA PHE A 55 25.88 -14.02 9.79
C PHE A 55 26.94 -14.98 9.24
N SER A 56 26.69 -16.26 9.44
CA SER A 56 27.59 -17.33 9.01
C SER A 56 27.69 -17.43 7.48
N ASN A 57 26.62 -17.07 6.76
CA ASN A 57 26.54 -17.15 5.31
C ASN A 57 26.67 -15.77 4.64
N GLN A 58 27.76 -15.57 3.91
CA GLN A 58 28.06 -14.31 3.22
C GLN A 58 27.04 -13.92 2.15
N THR A 59 26.46 -14.91 1.44
CA THR A 59 25.43 -14.65 0.42
C THR A 59 24.18 -14.08 1.05
N TYR A 60 23.70 -14.67 2.15
CA TYR A 60 22.51 -14.17 2.84
C TYR A 60 22.75 -12.83 3.54
N LYS A 61 23.96 -12.61 4.06
CA LYS A 61 24.37 -11.31 4.58
C LYS A 61 24.24 -10.22 3.51
N ASN A 62 24.78 -10.45 2.32
CA ASN A 62 24.67 -9.49 1.21
C ASN A 62 23.20 -9.29 0.80
N LEU A 63 22.41 -10.37 0.71
CA LEU A 63 20.99 -10.28 0.38
C LEU A 63 20.21 -9.43 1.38
N ILE A 64 20.43 -9.57 2.70
CA ILE A 64 19.74 -8.72 3.68
C ILE A 64 20.10 -7.26 3.47
N VAL A 65 21.38 -6.95 3.28
CA VAL A 65 21.83 -5.57 3.04
C VAL A 65 21.22 -5.01 1.76
N ASP A 66 21.21 -5.76 0.67
CA ASP A 66 20.63 -5.36 -0.62
C ASP A 66 19.11 -5.18 -0.57
N LEU A 67 18.43 -6.00 0.23
CA LEU A 67 16.98 -5.92 0.43
C LEU A 67 16.59 -4.71 1.28
N CYS A 68 17.46 -4.28 2.20
CA CYS A 68 17.22 -3.14 3.08
C CYS A 68 17.52 -1.82 2.36
N LYS A 69 16.48 -1.18 1.80
CA LYS A 69 16.62 0.17 1.24
C LYS A 69 16.23 1.25 2.25
N SER A 70 17.02 2.32 2.27
CA SER A 70 16.61 3.62 2.81
C SER A 70 16.11 4.54 1.68
N PRO A 71 15.14 5.44 1.95
CA PRO A 71 14.49 5.71 3.24
C PRO A 71 13.03 5.26 3.31
N PHE A 72 12.60 4.85 4.50
CA PHE A 72 11.26 4.31 4.73
C PHE A 72 10.13 5.34 4.76
N ILE A 73 10.36 6.50 5.41
CA ILE A 73 9.41 7.63 5.42
C ILE A 73 9.75 8.61 4.30
N ASP A 74 11.03 8.83 3.99
CA ASP A 74 11.40 9.81 2.96
C ASP A 74 11.08 9.35 1.53
N ASP A 75 10.62 8.10 1.35
CA ASP A 75 9.98 7.61 0.12
C ASP A 75 8.55 8.16 -0.07
N LEU A 76 7.97 8.82 0.95
CA LEU A 76 6.64 9.41 0.87
C LEU A 76 6.68 10.75 0.11
N GLU A 77 5.72 10.95 -0.81
CA GLU A 77 5.47 12.23 -1.46
C GLU A 77 4.96 13.26 -0.44
N ASP A 78 5.04 14.56 -0.73
CA ASP A 78 4.68 15.63 0.24
C ASP A 78 3.28 15.46 0.85
N ASP A 79 2.29 15.08 0.05
CA ASP A 79 0.92 14.82 0.52
C ASP A 79 0.84 13.58 1.43
N GLU A 80 1.64 12.55 1.16
CA GLU A 80 1.72 11.34 1.97
C GLU A 80 2.45 11.60 3.30
N LEU A 81 3.50 12.43 3.29
CA LEU A 81 4.20 12.91 4.49
C LEU A 81 3.25 13.71 5.38
N ASN A 82 2.47 14.62 4.78
CA ASN A 82 1.46 15.38 5.50
C ASN A 82 0.41 14.47 6.14
N MET A 83 -0.07 13.45 5.42
CA MET A 83 -1.00 12.46 5.97
C MET A 83 -0.37 11.66 7.13
N PHE A 84 0.90 11.29 7.00
CA PHE A 84 1.62 10.53 8.02
C PHE A 84 1.85 11.36 9.29
N TYR A 85 2.36 12.58 9.18
CA TYR A 85 2.73 13.41 10.32
C TYR A 85 1.54 14.09 11.02
N SER A 86 0.41 14.27 10.32
CA SER A 86 -0.82 14.82 10.92
C SER A 86 -1.58 13.81 11.79
N SER A 87 -1.14 12.55 11.81
CA SER A 87 -1.87 11.45 12.45
C SER A 87 -1.00 10.67 13.43
N LYS A 88 -1.62 10.17 14.49
CA LYS A 88 -1.07 9.15 15.38
C LYS A 88 -1.58 7.79 14.96
N TYR A 89 -0.74 6.77 15.11
CA TYR A 89 -1.06 5.40 14.74
C TYR A 89 -0.78 4.45 15.89
N GLU A 90 -1.75 3.60 16.21
CA GLU A 90 -1.66 2.63 17.28
C GLU A 90 -2.18 1.26 16.83
N ILE A 91 -1.48 0.18 17.22
CA ILE A 91 -1.99 -1.18 17.02
C ILE A 91 -3.08 -1.44 18.06
N ILE A 92 -4.29 -1.78 17.60
CA ILE A 92 -5.44 -2.05 18.48
C ILE A 92 -5.72 -3.54 18.67
N ASP A 93 -5.07 -4.40 17.87
CA ASP A 93 -5.20 -5.85 18.01
C ASP A 93 -4.59 -6.35 19.34
N GLU A 94 -5.23 -7.36 19.93
CA GLU A 94 -4.75 -8.03 21.14
C GLU A 94 -3.42 -8.77 20.94
N ASP A 95 -2.71 -9.03 22.05
CA ASP A 95 -1.44 -9.77 22.13
C ASP A 95 -0.24 -9.14 21.39
N VAL A 96 -0.31 -7.83 21.11
CA VAL A 96 0.80 -7.12 20.50
C VAL A 96 2.01 -7.08 21.46
N PRO A 97 3.21 -7.51 21.04
CA PRO A 97 4.38 -7.59 21.92
C PRO A 97 4.94 -6.21 22.31
N THR A 98 4.57 -5.16 21.58
CA THR A 98 4.92 -3.78 21.87
C THR A 98 3.89 -2.84 21.28
N LYS A 99 3.52 -1.81 22.05
CA LYS A 99 2.71 -0.68 21.55
C LYS A 99 3.58 0.49 21.09
N ALA A 100 4.90 0.32 21.03
CA ALA A 100 5.80 1.33 20.48
C ALA A 100 5.40 1.67 19.03
N SER A 101 5.52 2.94 18.67
CA SER A 101 5.01 3.51 17.41
C SER A 101 5.24 2.57 16.21
N PRO A 102 4.17 2.05 15.59
CA PRO A 102 4.26 0.95 14.65
C PRO A 102 4.62 1.44 13.24
N LEU A 103 5.59 2.34 13.09
CA LEU A 103 5.86 3.15 11.89
C LEU A 103 5.77 2.35 10.57
N GLY A 104 6.22 1.09 10.58
CA GLY A 104 6.04 0.07 9.53
C GLY A 104 4.65 0.01 8.89
N LEU A 105 3.64 -0.15 9.74
CA LEU A 105 2.26 -0.44 9.35
C LEU A 105 1.54 0.75 8.68
N PRO A 106 1.55 1.99 9.22
CA PRO A 106 0.97 3.13 8.55
C PRO A 106 1.66 3.44 7.22
N VAL A 107 2.99 3.31 7.10
CA VAL A 107 3.66 3.49 5.79
C VAL A 107 3.20 2.44 4.80
N ALA A 108 3.09 1.16 5.21
CA ALA A 108 2.59 0.10 4.34
C ALA A 108 1.18 0.40 3.83
N PHE A 109 0.29 0.87 4.73
CA PHE A 109 -1.06 1.32 4.39
C PHE A 109 -1.06 2.48 3.38
N ILE A 110 -0.30 3.55 3.66
CA ILE A 110 -0.24 4.75 2.81
C ILE A 110 0.25 4.39 1.40
N LYS A 111 1.24 3.50 1.31
CA LYS A 111 1.79 3.00 0.03
C LYS A 111 0.96 1.89 -0.60
N SER A 112 -0.20 1.53 -0.04
CA SER A 112 -1.06 0.44 -0.51
C SER A 112 -0.31 -0.87 -0.73
N SER A 113 0.64 -1.16 0.18
CA SER A 113 1.55 -2.31 0.14
C SER A 113 1.36 -3.17 1.37
N PRO A 114 1.67 -4.48 1.32
CA PRO A 114 1.64 -5.29 2.52
C PRO A 114 2.84 -4.93 3.39
N ALA A 115 2.64 -4.97 4.70
CA ALA A 115 3.75 -5.03 5.65
C ALA A 115 4.45 -6.39 5.53
N VAL A 116 5.74 -6.41 5.84
CA VAL A 116 6.49 -7.64 6.04
C VAL A 116 7.05 -7.64 7.46
N SER A 117 6.71 -8.67 8.23
CA SER A 117 7.12 -8.77 9.63
C SER A 117 8.16 -9.88 9.82
N LEU A 118 9.14 -9.61 10.67
CA LEU A 118 10.03 -10.65 11.18
C LEU A 118 9.24 -11.54 12.15
N ASN A 119 9.34 -12.87 12.01
CA ASN A 119 8.70 -13.87 12.87
C ASN A 119 9.31 -13.92 14.29
N SER A 120 9.18 -12.82 15.00
CA SER A 120 9.78 -12.58 16.31
C SER A 120 8.80 -12.79 17.46
N HIS A 121 7.51 -12.86 17.15
CA HIS A 121 6.41 -13.07 18.10
C HIS A 121 5.20 -13.66 17.32
N PRO A 122 4.36 -14.54 17.92
CA PRO A 122 3.18 -15.09 17.26
C PRO A 122 2.22 -14.04 16.68
N PHE A 123 2.10 -12.88 17.34
CA PHE A 123 1.31 -11.74 16.85
C PHE A 123 1.64 -11.37 15.41
N TRP A 124 2.93 -11.35 15.06
CA TRP A 124 3.38 -10.94 13.73
C TRP A 124 2.99 -11.92 12.63
N ARG A 125 2.44 -13.10 12.96
CA ARG A 125 1.91 -14.06 11.98
C ARG A 125 0.46 -13.77 11.57
N LYS A 126 -0.17 -12.74 12.16
CA LYS A 126 -1.48 -12.26 11.72
C LYS A 126 -1.35 -11.75 10.28
N LYS A 127 -2.26 -12.19 9.41
CA LYS A 127 -2.26 -11.82 7.98
C LYS A 127 -2.87 -10.45 7.72
N LYS A 128 -3.65 -9.95 8.67
CA LYS A 128 -4.23 -8.61 8.72
C LYS A 128 -3.97 -8.06 10.12
N ILE A 129 -3.49 -6.83 10.21
CA ILE A 129 -3.23 -6.11 11.46
C ILE A 129 -4.07 -4.84 11.46
N SER A 130 -4.82 -4.63 12.55
CA SER A 130 -5.65 -3.45 12.72
C SER A 130 -4.86 -2.32 13.38
N ILE A 131 -4.84 -1.15 12.75
CA ILE A 131 -4.26 0.07 13.32
C ILE A 131 -5.33 1.15 13.44
N LEU A 132 -5.36 1.84 14.57
CA LEU A 132 -6.15 3.05 14.75
C LEU A 132 -5.32 4.24 14.26
N LYS A 133 -5.87 4.97 13.28
CA LYS A 133 -5.43 6.32 12.93
C LYS A 133 -6.22 7.31 13.76
N SER A 134 -5.52 8.16 14.51
CA SER A 134 -6.11 9.26 15.27
C SER A 134 -5.52 10.59 14.85
N SER A 135 -6.35 11.61 14.66
CA SER A 135 -5.92 12.98 14.35
C SER A 135 -6.51 13.97 15.35
N GLU A 136 -6.12 15.24 15.25
CA GLU A 136 -6.77 16.33 16.04
C GLU A 136 -8.26 16.48 15.69
N ASN A 137 -8.64 16.10 14.47
CA ASN A 137 -10.03 16.05 14.03
C ASN A 137 -10.60 14.64 14.26
N GLU A 138 -11.40 14.46 15.30
CA GLU A 138 -11.94 13.15 15.68
C GLU A 138 -12.78 12.48 14.57
N ILE A 139 -13.34 13.27 13.64
CA ILE A 139 -14.11 12.77 12.49
C ILE A 139 -13.21 11.98 11.52
N GLU A 140 -11.92 12.28 11.48
CA GLU A 140 -10.95 11.62 10.59
C GLU A 140 -10.33 10.37 11.21
N ASN A 141 -10.72 10.03 12.43
CA ASN A 141 -10.25 8.82 13.10
C ASN A 141 -10.83 7.59 12.41
N ALA A 142 -9.97 6.62 12.12
CA ALA A 142 -10.36 5.43 11.38
C ALA A 142 -9.58 4.21 11.85
N ILE A 143 -10.23 3.05 11.82
CA ILE A 143 -9.56 1.77 11.93
C ILE A 143 -9.13 1.35 10.52
N LEU A 144 -7.83 1.20 10.34
CA LEU A 144 -7.20 0.80 9.09
C LEU A 144 -6.76 -0.67 9.19
N ILE A 145 -6.84 -1.38 8.07
CA ILE A 145 -6.41 -2.77 7.96
C ILE A 145 -5.13 -2.81 7.13
N VAL A 146 -4.06 -3.36 7.71
CA VAL A 146 -2.78 -3.56 7.04
C VAL A 146 -2.58 -5.05 6.79
N TYR A 147 -2.42 -5.44 5.53
CA TYR A 147 -2.07 -6.81 5.16
C TYR A 147 -0.61 -7.07 5.56
N ASN A 148 -0.32 -8.26 6.10
CA ASN A 148 0.98 -8.57 6.64
C ASN A 148 1.45 -9.96 6.20
N ILE A 149 2.72 -10.04 5.83
CA ILE A 149 3.42 -11.26 5.43
C ILE A 149 4.48 -11.55 6.48
N CYS A 150 4.45 -12.73 7.10
CA CYS A 150 5.44 -13.14 8.10
C CYS A 150 6.12 -14.45 7.75
N LEU A 151 5.39 -15.35 7.10
CA LEU A 151 5.83 -16.67 6.70
C LEU A 151 5.71 -16.83 5.19
N GLU A 152 6.48 -17.77 4.63
CA GLU A 152 6.43 -18.11 3.21
C GLU A 152 5.04 -18.61 2.77
N THR A 153 4.29 -19.24 3.66
CA THR A 153 2.91 -19.68 3.41
C THR A 153 1.93 -18.51 3.29
N ASP A 154 2.23 -17.36 3.91
CA ASP A 154 1.33 -16.20 3.87
C ASP A 154 1.30 -15.57 2.47
N VAL A 155 2.34 -15.82 1.66
CA VAL A 155 2.43 -15.37 0.27
C VAL A 155 1.31 -15.95 -0.60
N ASP A 156 0.82 -17.15 -0.29
CA ASP A 156 -0.29 -17.79 -1.01
C ASP A 156 -1.62 -17.71 -0.24
N ALA A 157 -1.65 -16.99 0.88
CA ALA A 157 -2.86 -16.90 1.69
C ALA A 157 -3.96 -16.13 0.94
N LYS A 158 -5.22 -16.47 1.28
CA LYS A 158 -6.39 -15.82 0.70
C LYS A 158 -6.33 -14.32 0.93
N GLU A 159 -5.94 -13.88 2.12
CA GLU A 159 -5.86 -12.47 2.49
C GLU A 159 -4.86 -11.72 1.61
N LEU A 160 -3.68 -12.28 1.34
CA LEU A 160 -2.71 -11.60 0.49
C LEU A 160 -3.14 -11.65 -0.99
N SER A 161 -3.86 -12.69 -1.41
CA SER A 161 -4.51 -12.71 -2.73
C SER A 161 -5.62 -11.66 -2.83
N GLU A 162 -6.44 -11.48 -1.79
CA GLU A 162 -7.42 -10.38 -1.70
C GLU A 162 -6.73 -9.01 -1.77
N TRP A 163 -5.58 -8.85 -1.12
CA TRP A 163 -4.78 -7.62 -1.25
C TRP A 163 -4.27 -7.47 -2.70
N ALA A 164 -3.71 -8.51 -3.30
CA ALA A 164 -3.21 -8.46 -4.67
C ALA A 164 -4.33 -8.09 -5.65
N ASP A 165 -5.51 -8.71 -5.57
CA ASP A 165 -6.66 -8.40 -6.41
C ASP A 165 -7.15 -6.95 -6.22
N ASN A 166 -6.85 -6.33 -5.09
CA ASN A 166 -7.24 -4.97 -4.79
C ASN A 166 -6.19 -3.92 -5.15
N PHE A 167 -4.91 -4.25 -5.03
CA PHE A 167 -3.82 -3.27 -5.04
C PHE A 167 -2.71 -3.59 -6.03
N LEU A 168 -2.59 -4.85 -6.47
CA LEU A 168 -1.78 -5.16 -7.62
C LEU A 168 -2.62 -4.93 -8.88
N PRO A 169 -2.02 -4.31 -9.90
CA PRO A 169 -2.65 -4.30 -11.19
C PRO A 169 -2.69 -5.74 -11.70
N SER A 170 -3.89 -6.31 -11.83
CA SER A 170 -4.08 -7.28 -12.89
C SER A 170 -3.66 -6.62 -14.20
N GLU A 171 -3.09 -7.38 -15.13
CA GLU A 171 -2.92 -6.88 -16.49
C GLU A 171 -4.30 -6.71 -17.13
N LEU A 172 -5.05 -5.69 -16.70
CA LEU A 172 -6.30 -5.30 -17.32
C LEU A 172 -5.94 -4.88 -18.74
N THR A 173 -6.52 -5.56 -19.71
CA THR A 173 -6.31 -5.33 -21.15
C THR A 173 -7.60 -4.98 -21.87
N THR A 174 -8.74 -5.24 -21.23
CA THR A 174 -10.07 -5.00 -21.79
C THR A 174 -10.94 -4.19 -20.86
N GLU A 175 -11.95 -3.52 -21.42
CA GLU A 175 -12.93 -2.75 -20.66
C GLU A 175 -13.68 -3.62 -19.63
N GLU A 176 -14.06 -4.83 -20.04
CA GLU A 176 -14.78 -5.81 -19.23
C GLU A 176 -13.97 -6.24 -18.01
N GLU A 177 -12.67 -6.43 -18.17
CA GLU A 177 -11.77 -6.73 -17.06
C GLU A 177 -11.70 -5.57 -16.07
N ILE A 178 -11.66 -4.32 -16.55
CA ILE A 178 -11.67 -3.14 -15.68
C ILE A 178 -12.99 -3.10 -14.89
N LYS A 179 -14.15 -3.30 -15.55
CA LYS A 179 -15.45 -3.34 -14.86
C LYS A 179 -15.50 -4.44 -13.80
N LYS A 180 -15.01 -5.64 -14.14
CA LYS A 180 -14.95 -6.77 -13.21
C LYS A 180 -14.03 -6.50 -12.03
N TYR A 181 -12.89 -5.85 -12.26
CA TYR A 181 -11.96 -5.46 -11.21
C TYR A 181 -12.55 -4.40 -10.26
N LEU A 182 -13.28 -3.43 -10.80
CA LEU A 182 -13.95 -2.40 -10.00
C LEU A 182 -15.12 -2.98 -9.19
N ASN A 183 -15.85 -3.95 -9.76
CA ASN A 183 -16.92 -4.68 -9.10
C ASN A 183 -17.92 -3.77 -8.37
N TYR A 184 -18.31 -2.67 -9.01
CA TYR A 184 -19.26 -1.73 -8.42
C TYR A 184 -20.62 -2.41 -8.18
N THR A 185 -21.17 -2.13 -7.01
CA THR A 185 -22.48 -2.57 -6.54
C THR A 185 -23.51 -1.45 -6.54
N LYS A 186 -23.08 -0.19 -6.39
CA LYS A 186 -23.97 0.98 -6.34
C LYS A 186 -24.26 1.60 -7.71
N TYR A 187 -23.28 1.57 -8.61
CA TYR A 187 -23.32 2.30 -9.87
C TYR A 187 -22.96 1.41 -11.06
N SER A 188 -23.59 1.69 -12.20
CA SER A 188 -23.13 1.20 -13.51
C SER A 188 -21.91 2.00 -13.96
N ILE A 189 -21.03 1.38 -14.75
CA ILE A 189 -19.78 2.01 -15.21
C ILE A 189 -19.75 2.07 -16.75
N VAL A 190 -19.41 3.24 -17.28
CA VAL A 190 -19.05 3.46 -18.68
C VAL A 190 -17.70 4.18 -18.74
N PHE A 191 -16.89 3.83 -19.74
CA PHE A 191 -15.63 4.50 -20.01
C PHE A 191 -15.72 5.20 -21.37
N SER A 192 -15.22 6.43 -21.45
CA SER A 192 -15.03 7.10 -22.73
C SER A 192 -13.87 6.45 -23.50
N PRO A 193 -13.86 6.51 -24.85
CA PRO A 193 -12.71 6.06 -25.64
C PRO A 193 -11.40 6.76 -25.23
N GLU A 194 -11.48 8.06 -24.94
CA GLU A 194 -10.33 8.87 -24.49
C GLU A 194 -9.78 8.37 -23.15
N PHE A 195 -10.66 8.07 -22.19
CA PHE A 195 -10.26 7.50 -20.91
C PHE A 195 -9.52 6.18 -21.11
N LEU A 196 -10.03 5.27 -21.94
CA LEU A 196 -9.42 3.96 -22.14
C LEU A 196 -8.02 4.06 -22.74
N VAL A 197 -7.83 4.93 -23.74
CA VAL A 197 -6.50 5.19 -24.31
C VAL A 197 -5.53 5.68 -23.24
N GLN A 198 -5.91 6.71 -22.48
CA GLN A 198 -5.06 7.29 -21.43
C GLN A 198 -4.75 6.30 -20.30
N PHE A 199 -5.73 5.46 -19.93
CA PHE A 199 -5.61 4.44 -18.90
C PHE A 199 -4.57 3.38 -19.29
N PHE A 200 -4.61 2.88 -20.52
CA PHE A 200 -3.62 1.91 -21.01
C PHE A 200 -2.24 2.53 -21.26
N GLU A 201 -2.16 3.82 -21.57
CA GLU A 201 -0.88 4.53 -21.60
C GLU A 201 -0.25 4.62 -20.21
N TRP A 202 -1.02 4.87 -19.15
CA TRP A 202 -0.49 4.83 -17.78
C TRP A 202 0.07 3.44 -17.45
N LYS A 203 -0.65 2.37 -17.81
CA LYS A 203 -0.17 0.98 -17.64
C LYS A 203 1.20 0.75 -18.29
N THR A 204 1.42 1.35 -19.46
CA THR A 204 2.64 1.16 -20.26
C THR A 204 3.81 2.03 -19.78
N ASN A 205 3.53 3.29 -19.44
CA ASN A 205 4.56 4.31 -19.25
C ASN A 205 4.95 4.55 -17.79
N ASP A 206 4.02 4.32 -16.84
CA ASP A 206 4.23 4.55 -15.42
C ASP A 206 3.33 3.65 -14.58
N THR A 207 3.87 2.49 -14.21
CA THR A 207 3.13 1.45 -13.48
C THR A 207 2.67 1.91 -12.09
N ASP A 208 3.35 2.88 -11.46
CA ASP A 208 2.98 3.34 -10.14
C ASP A 208 1.80 4.32 -10.22
N LYS A 209 1.78 5.23 -11.20
CA LYS A 209 0.59 6.07 -11.46
C LYS A 209 -0.59 5.25 -11.98
N TYR A 210 -0.35 4.17 -12.74
CA TYR A 210 -1.39 3.22 -13.11
C TYR A 210 -2.05 2.55 -11.88
N LYS A 211 -1.26 2.06 -10.92
CA LYS A 211 -1.78 1.49 -9.67
C LYS A 211 -2.59 2.49 -8.86
N TYR A 212 -2.08 3.72 -8.75
CA TYR A 212 -2.78 4.78 -8.04
C TYR A 212 -4.10 5.12 -8.72
N LEU A 213 -4.13 5.19 -10.05
CA LEU A 213 -5.35 5.39 -10.83
C LEU A 213 -6.39 4.29 -10.56
N LEU A 214 -6.00 3.01 -10.50
CA LEU A 214 -6.91 1.92 -10.15
C LEU A 214 -7.56 2.10 -8.77
N GLN A 215 -6.80 2.59 -7.79
CA GLN A 215 -7.33 2.89 -6.45
C GLN A 215 -8.31 4.06 -6.48
N LEU A 216 -8.00 5.12 -7.22
CA LEU A 216 -8.93 6.24 -7.41
C LEU A 216 -10.23 5.79 -8.08
N LEU A 217 -10.15 4.89 -9.07
CA LEU A 217 -11.33 4.29 -9.69
C LEU A 217 -12.15 3.52 -8.66
N LYS A 218 -11.56 2.72 -7.77
CA LYS A 218 -12.36 2.06 -6.70
C LYS A 218 -12.98 3.07 -5.73
N ASP A 219 -12.22 4.08 -5.35
CA ASP A 219 -12.67 5.10 -4.40
C ASP A 219 -13.88 5.91 -4.89
N VAL A 220 -14.07 6.06 -6.22
CA VAL A 220 -15.25 6.74 -6.79
C VAL A 220 -16.59 6.12 -6.37
N GLU A 221 -16.68 4.80 -6.11
CA GLU A 221 -17.93 4.19 -5.62
C GLU A 221 -18.27 4.60 -4.17
N VAL A 222 -17.24 4.87 -3.37
CA VAL A 222 -17.41 5.20 -1.95
C VAL A 222 -17.50 6.71 -1.75
N HIS A 223 -16.67 7.46 -2.46
CA HIS A 223 -16.50 8.92 -2.34
C HIS A 223 -16.60 9.62 -3.71
N PRO A 224 -17.78 9.62 -4.36
CA PRO A 224 -17.95 10.12 -5.72
C PRO A 224 -17.84 11.64 -5.86
N PHE A 225 -18.13 12.42 -4.83
CA PHE A 225 -18.16 13.89 -4.96
C PHE A 225 -17.33 14.64 -3.92
N THR A 226 -17.08 14.03 -2.76
CA THR A 226 -16.40 14.68 -1.64
C THR A 226 -15.68 13.64 -0.80
N GLY A 227 -14.56 14.02 -0.19
CA GLY A 227 -13.75 13.12 0.64
C GLY A 227 -13.00 12.08 -0.19
N GLY A 228 -12.49 11.03 0.45
CA GLY A 228 -11.76 9.95 -0.23
C GLY A 228 -10.38 10.35 -0.76
N MET A 229 -9.86 9.52 -1.66
CA MET A 229 -8.53 9.66 -2.25
C MET A 229 -8.47 10.73 -3.34
N GLY A 230 -7.27 11.27 -3.57
CA GLY A 230 -7.02 12.19 -4.68
C GLY A 230 -7.69 13.55 -4.53
N GLN A 231 -7.93 14.04 -3.32
CA GLN A 231 -8.46 15.39 -3.05
C GLN A 231 -9.67 15.73 -3.95
N THR A 232 -10.76 14.95 -3.82
CA THR A 232 -11.94 15.04 -4.69
C THR A 232 -12.47 16.46 -4.83
N GLU A 233 -12.56 16.94 -6.08
CA GLU A 233 -13.08 18.24 -6.44
C GLU A 233 -14.44 18.06 -7.14
N ASN A 234 -15.54 18.46 -6.48
CA ASN A 234 -16.86 18.55 -7.10
C ASN A 234 -16.96 19.83 -7.94
N LEU A 235 -17.27 19.69 -9.22
CA LEU A 235 -17.34 20.82 -10.13
C LEU A 235 -18.73 21.45 -10.13
N LYS A 236 -18.75 22.79 -10.05
CA LYS A 236 -19.93 23.58 -9.66
C LYS A 236 -21.10 23.53 -10.64
N TYR A 237 -20.90 23.09 -11.88
CA TYR A 237 -21.95 23.14 -12.90
C TYR A 237 -22.81 21.87 -12.85
N ARG A 238 -23.89 21.92 -12.05
CA ARG A 238 -24.91 20.87 -11.82
C ARG A 238 -24.57 19.74 -10.84
N GLY A 239 -23.38 19.70 -10.26
CA GLY A 239 -23.03 18.77 -9.16
C GLY A 239 -23.00 17.29 -9.57
N LYS A 240 -22.87 17.02 -10.87
CA LYS A 240 -22.76 15.66 -11.44
C LYS A 240 -21.33 15.34 -11.87
N GLU A 241 -20.45 16.32 -11.85
CA GLU A 241 -19.08 16.25 -12.37
C GLU A 241 -18.11 16.32 -11.20
N ALA A 242 -17.12 15.44 -11.21
CA ALA A 242 -16.07 15.46 -10.21
C ALA A 242 -14.73 15.07 -10.82
N SER A 243 -13.67 15.45 -10.12
CA SER A 243 -12.33 15.00 -10.45
C SER A 243 -11.54 14.59 -9.21
N LYS A 244 -10.62 13.64 -9.39
CA LYS A 244 -9.62 13.24 -8.39
C LYS A 244 -8.22 13.43 -8.96
N ARG A 245 -7.28 13.91 -8.15
CA ARG A 245 -5.88 14.12 -8.50
C ARG A 245 -5.16 12.79 -8.67
N VAL A 246 -4.61 12.58 -9.87
CA VAL A 246 -3.70 11.46 -10.19
C VAL A 246 -2.25 11.89 -9.96
N THR A 247 -1.90 13.08 -10.46
CA THR A 247 -0.61 13.75 -10.24
C THR A 247 -0.84 15.24 -9.95
N GLN A 248 0.22 16.04 -9.86
CA GLN A 248 0.07 17.50 -9.81
C GLN A 248 -0.64 18.05 -11.07
N ALA A 249 -0.38 17.48 -12.25
CA ALA A 249 -0.90 17.94 -13.54
C ALA A 249 -2.11 17.14 -14.08
N ASP A 250 -2.34 15.93 -13.58
CA ASP A 250 -3.32 14.99 -14.14
C ASP A 250 -4.50 14.77 -13.20
N ARG A 251 -5.70 14.63 -13.78
CA ARG A 251 -6.95 14.37 -13.05
C ARG A 251 -7.71 13.19 -13.64
N LEU A 252 -8.20 12.31 -12.77
CA LEU A 252 -9.29 11.39 -13.06
C LEU A 252 -10.58 12.20 -13.09
N SER A 253 -11.14 12.40 -14.27
CA SER A 253 -12.35 13.19 -14.51
C SER A 253 -13.51 12.26 -14.80
N TYR A 254 -14.64 12.43 -14.12
CA TYR A 254 -15.82 11.59 -14.28
C TYR A 254 -17.11 12.34 -14.00
N THR A 255 -18.21 11.79 -14.49
CA THR A 255 -19.57 12.20 -14.12
C THR A 255 -20.29 11.08 -13.41
N LEU A 256 -21.17 11.41 -12.47
CA LEU A 256 -22.14 10.49 -11.89
C LEU A 256 -23.55 11.08 -12.05
N ASP A 257 -24.38 10.42 -12.85
CA ASP A 257 -25.77 10.79 -13.08
C ASP A 257 -26.66 9.54 -13.14
N ASN A 258 -27.82 9.56 -12.48
CA ASN A 258 -28.77 8.43 -12.46
C ASN A 258 -28.11 7.05 -12.19
N ASN A 259 -27.22 6.98 -11.20
CA ASN A 259 -26.42 5.79 -10.84
C ASN A 259 -25.50 5.26 -11.95
N LEU A 260 -25.17 6.08 -12.95
CA LEU A 260 -24.20 5.79 -13.99
C LEU A 260 -22.95 6.65 -13.76
N VAL A 261 -21.82 6.00 -13.50
CA VAL A 261 -20.50 6.64 -13.52
C VAL A 261 -19.95 6.56 -14.93
N THR A 262 -19.62 7.71 -15.51
CA THR A 262 -18.91 7.81 -16.78
C THR A 262 -17.51 8.36 -16.53
N PHE A 263 -16.48 7.55 -16.74
CA PHE A 263 -15.10 7.99 -16.67
C PHE A 263 -14.69 8.64 -17.99
N LEU A 264 -14.28 9.91 -17.94
CA LEU A 264 -14.10 10.77 -19.12
C LEU A 264 -12.64 10.87 -19.55
N ALA A 265 -11.72 11.04 -18.60
CA ALA A 265 -10.28 11.15 -18.83
C ALA A 265 -9.50 10.86 -17.53
N CYS A 266 -8.23 10.50 -17.66
CA CYS A 266 -7.29 10.30 -16.55
C CYS A 266 -5.90 10.92 -16.78
N LYS A 267 -5.74 11.74 -17.82
CA LYS A 267 -4.56 12.58 -18.08
C LYS A 267 -4.96 14.02 -18.36
N GLY A 268 -4.13 14.96 -17.91
CA GLY A 268 -4.35 16.38 -17.97
C GLY A 268 -5.62 16.84 -17.24
N HIS A 269 -6.09 18.02 -17.63
CA HIS A 269 -7.37 18.57 -17.17
C HIS A 269 -8.43 18.38 -18.24
N TYR A 270 -9.50 17.66 -17.93
CA TYR A 270 -10.65 17.54 -18.81
C TYR A 270 -11.49 18.82 -18.76
N LYS A 271 -11.89 19.32 -19.92
CA LYS A 271 -12.83 20.44 -20.01
C LYS A 271 -14.24 19.88 -20.08
N PHE A 272 -14.96 19.97 -18.98
CA PHE A 272 -16.39 19.70 -18.93
C PHE A 272 -17.10 20.77 -19.79
N HIS A 273 -17.97 20.33 -20.70
CA HIS A 273 -18.68 21.17 -21.68
C HIS A 273 -20.18 21.11 -21.44
#